data_AF-A0A6J3C0R0-F1
#
_entry.id   AF-A0A6J3C0R0-F1
#
_cell.length_a   1.000
_cell.length_b   1.000
_cell.length_c   1.000
_cell.angle_alpha   90.00
_cell.angle_beta   90.00
_cell.angle_gamma   90.00
#
_symmetry.space_group_name_H-M   'P 1'
#
loop_
_entity.id
_entity.type
_entity.pdbx_description
1 polymer ?
#
loop_
_entity_poly.entity_id
_entity_poly.type
_entity_poly.pdbx_seq_one_letter_code
_entity_poly.pdbx_strand_id
1 'polypeptide(L)'
;MKRLCCCVVVLGLFEFLVNCQSPCPGIFDYRNEGGVIYGVIMVPPSGPVSSVTTRVNFTIAARLPSTYVGKLEPIGSSQILQNYNRGAPIMYRVHFPVTSPLPRLTSLQVNGNLLCYGPGDVVVPNRYISTISLQHIIFQRPNSGNFIYQFDPGSKPNSVYEFSSSPEVGADPIIAFDENDDRRGTWTSGKENKHA
;
A
#
# COMPACT_ATOMS: atom_id res chain seq x y z
N MET A 1 -23.22 -56.20 41.26
CA MET A 1 -24.38 -55.33 41.52
C MET A 1 -23.92 -53.88 41.60
N LYS A 2 -24.59 -53.00 40.86
CA LYS A 2 -24.62 -51.52 40.90
C LYS A 2 -23.35 -50.75 40.45
N ARG A 3 -23.54 -50.10 39.28
CA ARG A 3 -22.76 -49.00 38.71
C ARG A 3 -22.79 -47.80 39.67
N LEU A 4 -21.68 -47.07 39.80
CA LEU A 4 -21.74 -45.64 40.09
C LEU A 4 -20.78 -44.90 39.17
N CYS A 5 -21.39 -44.16 38.27
CA CYS A 5 -20.80 -43.19 37.36
C CYS A 5 -20.48 -41.93 38.18
N CYS A 6 -19.21 -41.55 38.25
CA CYS A 6 -18.83 -40.18 38.60
C CYS A 6 -18.14 -39.57 37.39
N CYS A 7 -18.96 -39.12 36.45
CA CYS A 7 -18.63 -38.06 35.52
C CYS A 7 -18.30 -36.80 36.35
N VAL A 8 -17.02 -36.57 36.65
CA VAL A 8 -16.57 -35.21 36.95
C VAL A 8 -16.16 -34.59 35.63
N VAL A 9 -17.17 -34.03 34.97
CA VAL A 9 -17.00 -33.11 33.86
C VAL A 9 -16.34 -31.87 34.44
N VAL A 10 -15.01 -31.77 34.31
CA VAL A 10 -14.28 -30.53 34.57
C VAL A 10 -14.49 -29.62 33.35
N LEU A 11 -15.69 -29.05 33.26
CA LEU A 11 -16.00 -27.90 32.42
C LEU A 11 -15.77 -26.64 33.26
N GLY A 12 -14.84 -25.79 32.83
CA GLY A 12 -14.81 -24.40 33.28
C GLY A 12 -13.43 -23.90 33.71
N LEU A 13 -12.55 -23.64 32.73
CA LEU A 13 -11.57 -22.53 32.73
C LEU A 13 -10.72 -22.56 31.43
N PHE A 14 -11.41 -22.60 30.28
CA PHE A 14 -10.74 -22.48 28.98
C PHE A 14 -11.56 -21.63 28.02
N GLU A 15 -12.00 -20.45 28.46
CA GLU A 15 -12.56 -19.43 27.57
C GLU A 15 -11.71 -18.17 27.67
N PHE A 16 -10.72 -18.06 26.79
CA PHE A 16 -10.36 -16.87 26.01
C PHE A 16 -9.27 -17.26 25.00
N LEU A 17 -9.45 -18.36 24.26
CA LEU A 17 -8.81 -18.44 22.96
C LEU A 17 -9.63 -17.54 22.04
N VAL A 18 -9.33 -16.24 22.08
CA VAL A 18 -9.70 -15.35 21.00
C VAL A 18 -9.05 -15.97 19.77
N ASN A 19 -9.84 -16.67 18.95
CA ASN A 19 -9.40 -17.17 17.65
C ASN A 19 -9.15 -15.95 16.77
N CYS A 20 -8.00 -15.33 17.01
CA CYS A 20 -7.39 -14.28 16.24
C CYS A 20 -6.84 -14.89 14.95
N GLN A 21 -7.69 -15.64 14.24
CA GLN A 21 -7.31 -16.33 13.04
C GLN A 21 -7.28 -15.30 11.92
N SER A 22 -6.11 -15.16 11.31
CA SER A 22 -5.97 -14.34 10.11
C SER A 22 -6.89 -14.85 9.00
N PRO A 23 -7.52 -13.96 8.22
CA PRO A 23 -8.26 -14.37 7.03
C PRO A 23 -7.37 -14.92 5.91
N CYS A 24 -6.05 -14.72 5.97
CA CYS A 24 -5.09 -15.25 5.00
C CYS A 24 -3.76 -15.65 5.66
N PRO A 25 -3.73 -16.85 6.31
CA PRO A 25 -2.52 -17.38 6.92
C PRO A 25 -1.35 -17.44 5.92
N GLY A 26 -0.16 -17.02 6.37
CA GLY A 26 1.05 -17.00 5.54
C GLY A 26 1.22 -15.75 4.67
N ILE A 27 0.17 -14.96 4.45
CA ILE A 27 0.25 -13.63 3.81
C ILE A 27 0.07 -12.52 4.84
N PHE A 28 -0.86 -12.69 5.78
CA PHE A 28 -1.01 -11.83 6.94
C PHE A 28 -1.17 -12.69 8.19
N ASP A 29 -0.51 -12.35 9.28
CA ASP A 29 -0.64 -13.04 10.55
C ASP A 29 -0.57 -12.06 11.72
N TYR A 30 -1.36 -12.31 12.76
CA TYR A 30 -1.21 -11.59 14.02
C TYR A 30 -0.07 -12.21 14.84
N ARG A 31 0.74 -11.37 15.46
CA ARG A 31 1.84 -11.77 16.34
C ARG A 31 1.71 -11.06 17.67
N ASN A 32 2.16 -11.72 18.72
CA ASN A 32 2.28 -11.17 20.07
C ASN A 32 3.72 -11.37 20.53
N GLU A 33 4.42 -10.27 20.79
CA GLU A 33 5.77 -10.27 21.31
C GLU A 33 5.82 -9.35 22.53
N GLY A 34 6.16 -9.90 23.70
CA GLY A 34 6.25 -9.10 24.94
C GLY A 34 4.96 -8.40 25.35
N GLY A 35 3.78 -8.93 24.98
CA GLY A 35 2.47 -8.31 25.25
C GLY A 35 2.03 -7.27 24.21
N VAL A 36 2.86 -7.00 23.19
CA VAL A 36 2.52 -6.11 22.08
C VAL A 36 1.97 -6.93 20.93
N ILE A 37 0.71 -6.69 20.57
CA ILE A 37 0.07 -7.32 19.40
C ILE A 37 0.31 -6.46 18.16
N TYR A 38 0.79 -7.08 17.09
CA TYR A 38 1.03 -6.46 15.80
C TYR A 38 0.72 -7.42 14.64
N GLY A 39 0.56 -6.89 13.44
CA GLY A 39 0.39 -7.70 12.23
C GLY A 39 1.72 -7.92 11.53
N VAL A 40 1.89 -9.06 10.87
CA VAL A 40 2.98 -9.33 9.94
C VAL A 40 2.37 -9.58 8.57
N ILE A 41 2.87 -8.90 7.55
CA ILE A 41 2.50 -9.15 6.15
C ILE A 41 3.71 -9.73 5.43
N MET A 42 3.50 -10.77 4.62
CA MET A 42 4.46 -11.34 3.70
C MET A 42 3.99 -11.11 2.26
N VAL A 43 4.69 -10.25 1.54
CA VAL A 43 4.43 -9.98 0.12
C VAL A 43 5.31 -10.90 -0.72
N PRO A 44 4.74 -11.83 -1.50
CA PRO A 44 5.51 -12.73 -2.34
C PRO A 44 6.12 -12.00 -3.54
N PRO A 45 7.29 -12.43 -4.04
CA PRO A 45 7.90 -11.85 -5.23
C PRO A 45 7.02 -12.03 -6.47
N SER A 46 6.91 -10.98 -7.27
CA SER A 46 6.12 -10.96 -8.52
C SER A 46 6.97 -10.70 -9.77
N GLY A 47 8.29 -10.91 -9.66
CA GLY A 47 9.27 -10.54 -10.68
C GLY A 47 9.84 -9.12 -10.51
N PRO A 48 10.75 -8.71 -11.42
CA PRO A 48 11.44 -7.42 -11.32
C PRO A 48 10.50 -6.23 -11.50
N VAL A 49 10.51 -5.30 -10.54
CA VAL A 49 9.74 -4.04 -10.58
C VAL A 49 10.59 -2.86 -10.10
N SER A 50 10.26 -1.65 -10.55
CA SER A 50 10.90 -0.40 -10.10
C SER A 50 10.34 0.11 -8.77
N SER A 51 9.15 -0.34 -8.39
CA SER A 51 8.52 -0.04 -7.11
C SER A 51 7.53 -1.12 -6.67
N VAL A 52 7.30 -1.18 -5.36
CA VAL A 52 6.26 -2.00 -4.74
C VAL A 52 5.41 -1.12 -3.84
N THR A 53 4.12 -0.99 -4.18
CA THR A 53 3.11 -0.30 -3.38
C THR A 53 2.28 -1.34 -2.63
N THR A 54 2.38 -1.36 -1.31
CA THR A 54 1.56 -2.23 -0.44
C THR A 54 0.50 -1.38 0.24
N ARG A 55 -0.77 -1.76 0.10
CA ARG A 55 -1.91 -1.12 0.75
C ARG A 55 -2.69 -2.15 1.55
N VAL A 56 -2.98 -1.84 2.81
CA VAL A 56 -3.72 -2.73 3.71
C VAL A 56 -4.83 -1.95 4.41
N ASN A 57 -6.00 -2.57 4.51
CA ASN A 57 -7.19 -1.97 5.11
C ASN A 57 -7.69 -2.81 6.26
N PHE A 58 -8.13 -2.16 7.34
CA PHE A 58 -8.71 -2.80 8.50
C PHE A 58 -10.01 -2.12 8.92
N THR A 59 -10.88 -2.89 9.56
CA THR A 59 -11.97 -2.35 10.38
C THR A 59 -11.66 -2.55 11.86
N ILE A 60 -12.23 -1.68 12.69
CA ILE A 60 -12.10 -1.73 14.15
C ILE A 60 -13.47 -1.43 14.73
N ALA A 61 -14.02 -2.35 15.52
CA ALA A 61 -15.31 -2.22 16.21
C ALA A 61 -15.26 -1.24 17.42
N ALA A 62 -14.56 -0.12 17.27
CA ALA A 62 -14.46 0.95 18.25
C ALA A 62 -14.14 2.28 17.57
N ARG A 63 -14.35 3.37 18.32
CA ARG A 63 -13.78 4.68 17.99
C ARG A 63 -12.29 4.65 18.33
N LEU A 64 -11.44 5.17 17.44
CA LEU A 64 -10.03 5.32 17.74
C LEU A 64 -9.80 6.28 18.92
N PRO A 65 -8.91 5.96 19.87
CA PRO A 65 -8.67 6.78 21.05
C PRO A 65 -7.83 8.04 20.76
N SER A 66 -7.20 8.11 19.57
CA SER A 66 -6.37 9.24 19.14
C SER A 66 -6.41 9.38 17.62
N THR A 67 -5.63 10.33 17.09
CA THR A 67 -5.41 10.53 15.64
C THR A 67 -4.43 9.52 15.04
N TYR A 68 -3.76 8.71 15.85
CA TYR A 68 -2.88 7.65 15.34
C TYR A 68 -3.72 6.52 14.73
N VAL A 69 -3.50 6.24 13.44
CA VAL A 69 -4.25 5.23 12.67
C VAL A 69 -3.48 3.92 12.46
N GLY A 70 -2.25 3.83 12.98
CA GLY A 70 -1.34 2.71 12.76
C GLY A 70 -0.16 3.07 11.86
N LYS A 71 0.73 2.10 11.63
CA LYS A 71 1.91 2.23 10.76
C LYS A 71 2.16 0.93 10.01
N LEU A 72 2.39 1.03 8.70
CA LEU A 72 2.89 -0.09 7.89
C LEU A 72 4.40 0.11 7.67
N GLU A 73 5.21 -0.74 8.29
CA GLU A 73 6.67 -0.59 8.33
C GLU A 73 7.36 -1.77 7.64
N PRO A 74 8.17 -1.53 6.59
CA PRO A 74 8.93 -2.60 5.97
C PRO A 74 10.02 -3.12 6.92
N ILE A 75 10.19 -4.43 6.98
CA ILE A 75 11.24 -5.09 7.74
C ILE A 75 12.39 -5.41 6.78
N GLY A 76 13.58 -4.89 7.07
CA GLY A 76 14.80 -5.19 6.30
C GLY A 76 15.68 -3.96 6.07
N SER A 77 16.60 -4.08 5.12
CA SER A 77 17.58 -3.05 4.78
C SER A 77 17.12 -2.13 3.64
N SER A 78 17.95 -1.16 3.27
CA SER A 78 17.73 -0.31 2.09
C SER A 78 17.68 -1.08 0.75
N GLN A 79 18.07 -2.35 0.73
CA GLN A 79 18.11 -3.22 -0.46
C GLN A 79 16.87 -4.10 -0.63
N ILE A 80 15.81 -3.88 0.17
CA ILE A 80 14.58 -4.71 0.14
C ILE A 80 14.05 -4.92 -1.29
N LEU A 81 13.98 -3.88 -2.12
CA LEU A 81 13.46 -4.04 -3.48
C LEU A 81 14.41 -4.82 -4.40
N GLN A 82 15.72 -4.66 -4.23
CA GLN A 82 16.70 -5.45 -4.99
C GLN A 82 16.59 -6.93 -4.64
N ASN A 83 16.38 -7.25 -3.37
CA ASN A 83 16.15 -8.62 -2.90
C ASN A 83 14.81 -9.15 -3.40
N TYR A 84 13.76 -8.34 -3.41
CA TYR A 84 12.46 -8.69 -3.97
C TYR A 84 12.55 -9.07 -5.45
N ASN A 85 13.25 -8.25 -6.24
CA ASN A 85 13.50 -8.50 -7.66
C ASN A 85 14.36 -9.77 -7.91
N ARG A 86 15.05 -10.28 -6.88
CA ARG A 86 15.81 -11.54 -6.89
C ARG A 86 15.02 -12.74 -6.34
N GLY A 87 13.73 -12.56 -6.01
CA GLY A 87 12.86 -13.62 -5.53
C GLY A 87 12.70 -13.72 -4.01
N ALA A 88 13.16 -12.73 -3.24
CA ALA A 88 12.88 -12.68 -1.81
C ALA A 88 11.51 -12.04 -1.53
N PRO A 89 10.77 -12.46 -0.49
CA PRO A 89 9.56 -11.75 -0.07
C PRO A 89 9.88 -10.42 0.61
N ILE A 90 8.93 -9.49 0.58
CA ILE A 90 8.97 -8.30 1.45
C ILE A 90 8.15 -8.60 2.70
N MET A 91 8.75 -8.38 3.87
CA MET A 91 8.04 -8.47 5.14
C MET A 91 7.67 -7.08 5.63
N TYR A 92 6.47 -6.93 6.18
CA TYR A 92 6.04 -5.71 6.86
C TYR A 92 5.57 -6.00 8.28
N ARG A 93 5.83 -5.06 9.19
CA ARG A 93 5.20 -4.96 10.50
C ARG A 93 4.05 -3.96 10.42
N VAL A 94 2.87 -4.38 10.85
CA VAL A 94 1.69 -3.53 11.01
C VAL A 94 1.57 -3.17 12.48
N HIS A 95 1.79 -1.91 12.80
CA HIS A 95 1.53 -1.36 14.13
C HIS A 95 0.08 -0.92 14.18
N PHE A 96 -0.69 -1.52 15.09
CA PHE A 96 -2.10 -1.21 15.24
C PHE A 96 -2.33 0.03 16.12
N PRO A 97 -3.37 0.83 15.84
CA PRO A 97 -3.72 1.96 16.69
C PRO A 97 -4.32 1.54 18.05
N VAL A 98 -4.91 0.35 18.09
CA VAL A 98 -5.44 -0.30 19.30
C VAL A 98 -5.23 -1.82 19.19
N THR A 99 -5.10 -2.49 20.32
CA THR A 99 -5.01 -3.96 20.39
C THR A 99 -6.29 -4.61 20.93
N SER A 100 -7.23 -3.82 21.45
CA SER A 100 -8.54 -4.26 21.90
C SER A 100 -9.59 -3.16 21.63
N PRO A 101 -10.59 -3.39 20.77
CA PRO A 101 -10.77 -4.58 19.94
C PRO A 101 -9.65 -4.68 18.89
N LEU A 102 -9.33 -5.92 18.50
CA LEU A 102 -8.26 -6.15 17.54
C LEU A 102 -8.72 -5.75 16.12
N PRO A 103 -7.93 -4.96 15.36
CA PRO A 103 -8.28 -4.60 13.99
C PRO A 103 -8.38 -5.82 13.06
N ARG A 104 -9.48 -5.92 12.30
CA ARG A 104 -9.75 -7.03 11.37
C ARG A 104 -9.34 -6.64 9.96
N LEU A 105 -8.50 -7.47 9.33
CA LEU A 105 -8.06 -7.25 7.95
C LEU A 105 -9.26 -7.38 7.00
N THR A 106 -9.48 -6.36 6.16
CA THR A 106 -10.53 -6.39 5.14
C THR A 106 -9.97 -6.52 3.73
N SER A 107 -8.82 -5.91 3.44
CA SER A 107 -8.11 -6.12 2.18
C SER A 107 -6.63 -5.84 2.28
N LEU A 108 -5.85 -6.58 1.50
CA LEU A 108 -4.44 -6.39 1.29
C LEU A 108 -4.16 -6.42 -0.21
N GLN A 109 -3.56 -5.34 -0.72
CA GLN A 109 -3.24 -5.16 -2.13
C GLN A 109 -1.77 -4.83 -2.31
N VAL A 110 -1.18 -5.35 -3.38
CA VAL A 110 0.19 -5.06 -3.80
C VAL A 110 0.19 -4.68 -5.27
N ASN A 111 0.70 -3.48 -5.58
CA ASN A 111 0.69 -2.91 -6.93
C ASN A 111 -0.70 -2.91 -7.58
N GLY A 112 -1.75 -2.68 -6.79
CA GLY A 112 -3.15 -2.74 -7.24
C GLY A 112 -3.76 -4.14 -7.31
N ASN A 113 -2.96 -5.21 -7.16
CA ASN A 113 -3.45 -6.58 -7.16
C ASN A 113 -3.88 -7.02 -5.76
N LEU A 114 -5.09 -7.57 -5.64
CA LEU A 114 -5.60 -8.11 -4.38
C LEU A 114 -4.87 -9.41 -4.02
N LEU A 115 -4.14 -9.42 -2.91
CA LEU A 115 -3.48 -10.61 -2.38
C LEU A 115 -4.35 -11.35 -1.36
N CYS A 116 -5.12 -10.61 -0.58
CA CYS A 116 -5.96 -11.17 0.46
C CYS A 116 -7.13 -10.25 0.77
N TYR A 117 -8.27 -10.84 1.11
CA TYR A 117 -9.43 -10.15 1.66
C TYR A 117 -9.96 -10.91 2.87
N GLY A 118 -10.65 -10.20 3.74
CA GLY A 118 -11.25 -10.78 4.94
C GLY A 118 -12.55 -10.08 5.32
N PRO A 119 -13.39 -10.74 6.12
CA PRO A 119 -14.59 -10.10 6.65
C PRO A 119 -14.23 -8.98 7.62
N GLY A 120 -14.82 -7.80 7.41
CA GLY A 120 -14.76 -6.69 8.35
C GLY A 120 -15.75 -6.81 9.50
N ASP A 121 -15.70 -5.85 10.42
CA ASP A 121 -16.65 -5.72 11.52
C ASP A 121 -18.06 -5.42 11.01
N VAL A 122 -19.05 -6.00 11.65
CA VAL A 122 -20.47 -5.85 11.28
C VAL A 122 -21.02 -4.58 11.91
N VAL A 123 -21.64 -3.72 11.10
CA VAL A 123 -22.32 -2.51 11.55
C VAL A 123 -23.49 -2.89 12.45
N VAL A 124 -23.45 -2.46 13.71
CA VAL A 124 -24.53 -2.64 14.69
C VAL A 124 -25.00 -1.26 15.13
N PRO A 125 -26.31 -1.03 15.33
CA PRO A 125 -26.82 0.24 15.84
C PRO A 125 -26.11 0.68 17.11
N ASN A 126 -25.88 1.99 17.24
CA ASN A 126 -25.22 2.64 18.38
C ASN A 126 -23.78 2.16 18.66
N ARG A 127 -23.10 1.55 17.67
CA ARG A 127 -21.67 1.21 17.77
C ARG A 127 -20.86 1.89 16.69
N TYR A 128 -19.64 2.29 17.05
CA TYR A 128 -18.68 2.85 16.09
C TYR A 128 -17.90 1.74 15.39
N ILE A 129 -17.73 1.90 14.08
CA ILE A 129 -16.76 1.15 13.30
C ILE A 129 -15.83 2.15 12.65
N SER A 130 -14.54 2.02 12.94
CA SER A 130 -13.50 2.78 12.27
C SER A 130 -12.91 1.95 11.14
N THR A 131 -12.71 2.55 9.97
CA THR A 131 -11.97 1.95 8.87
C THR A 131 -10.64 2.68 8.74
N ILE A 132 -9.54 1.93 8.72
CA ILE A 132 -8.19 2.49 8.54
C ILE A 132 -7.55 1.92 7.26
N SER A 133 -6.76 2.74 6.59
CA SER A 133 -5.98 2.37 5.41
C SER A 133 -4.53 2.76 5.61
N LEU A 134 -3.62 1.79 5.50
CA LEU A 134 -2.18 2.01 5.58
C LEU A 134 -1.55 1.69 4.23
N GLN A 135 -0.67 2.57 3.77
CA GLN A 135 0.03 2.40 2.50
C GLN A 135 1.52 2.66 2.68
N HIS A 136 2.33 1.83 2.05
CA HIS A 136 3.77 2.02 1.96
C HIS A 136 4.24 1.77 0.53
N ILE A 137 5.19 2.58 0.05
CA ILE A 137 5.79 2.41 -1.28
C ILE A 137 7.29 2.28 -1.13
N ILE A 138 7.84 1.20 -1.70
CA ILE A 138 9.27 0.99 -1.81
C ILE A 138 9.67 1.30 -3.25
N PHE A 139 10.65 2.16 -3.44
CA PHE A 139 11.22 2.48 -4.75
C PHE A 139 12.64 1.95 -4.85
N GLN A 140 13.06 1.63 -6.07
CA GLN A 140 14.46 1.37 -6.34
C GLN A 140 15.20 2.68 -6.15
N ARG A 141 16.13 2.74 -5.19
CA ARG A 141 17.07 3.87 -5.17
C ARG A 141 17.79 3.84 -6.52
N PRO A 142 17.78 4.94 -7.28
CA PRO A 142 18.67 5.05 -8.42
C PRO A 142 20.06 4.82 -7.87
N ASN A 143 20.78 3.88 -8.49
CA ASN A 143 22.16 3.63 -8.13
C ASN A 143 22.88 4.96 -8.35
N SER A 144 23.32 5.61 -7.27
CA SER A 144 24.24 6.74 -7.35
C SER A 144 25.63 6.21 -7.74
N GLY A 145 25.69 5.49 -8.86
CA GLY A 145 26.92 5.41 -9.63
C GLY A 145 27.15 6.81 -10.17
N ASN A 146 28.40 7.27 -10.13
CA ASN A 146 28.82 8.52 -10.74
C ASN A 146 28.46 8.51 -12.23
N PHE A 147 27.26 8.95 -12.57
CA PHE A 147 26.97 9.43 -13.91
C PHE A 147 27.66 10.78 -13.99
N ILE A 148 28.93 10.78 -14.43
CA ILE A 148 29.48 11.97 -15.08
C ILE A 148 28.66 12.12 -16.35
N TYR A 149 27.53 12.83 -16.26
CA TYR A 149 27.03 13.53 -17.42
C TYR A 149 28.14 14.51 -17.76
N GLN A 150 28.97 14.16 -18.73
CA GLN A 150 29.80 15.14 -19.40
C GLN A 150 28.80 16.03 -20.12
N PHE A 151 28.43 17.12 -19.44
CA PHE A 151 27.57 18.14 -19.99
C PHE A 151 28.36 18.77 -21.11
N ASP A 152 28.13 18.31 -22.34
CA ASP A 152 28.62 18.97 -23.52
C ASP A 152 27.61 20.10 -23.82
N PRO A 153 27.93 21.37 -23.52
CA PRO A 153 26.97 22.49 -23.59
C PRO A 153 26.44 22.76 -25.01
N GLY A 154 26.89 21.99 -26.02
CA GLY A 154 26.43 22.08 -27.40
C GLY A 154 25.33 21.10 -27.83
N SER A 155 24.98 20.09 -27.04
CA SER A 155 24.01 19.07 -27.48
C SER A 155 22.58 19.40 -27.05
N LYS A 156 21.75 19.89 -28.00
CA LYS A 156 20.31 20.01 -27.80
C LYS A 156 19.70 18.61 -27.71
N PRO A 157 18.89 18.29 -26.68
CA PRO A 157 18.20 17.01 -26.63
C PRO A 157 17.20 16.90 -27.79
N ASN A 158 17.26 15.79 -28.53
CA ASN A 158 16.27 15.49 -29.56
C ASN A 158 14.90 15.31 -28.90
N SER A 159 13.90 16.10 -29.32
CA SER A 159 12.51 15.91 -28.90
C SER A 159 11.95 14.66 -29.57
N VAL A 160 11.99 13.53 -28.88
CA VAL A 160 11.28 12.32 -29.29
C VAL A 160 9.83 12.45 -28.80
N TYR A 161 9.03 13.19 -29.55
CA TYR A 161 7.57 13.07 -29.55
C TYR A 161 7.08 13.30 -30.97
N GLU A 162 7.10 12.23 -31.77
CA GLU A 162 6.47 12.21 -33.10
C GLU A 162 5.03 11.76 -32.91
N PHE A 163 4.12 12.73 -32.73
CA PHE A 163 2.68 12.49 -32.71
C PHE A 163 2.20 12.38 -34.16
N SER A 164 1.89 11.16 -34.60
CA SER A 164 1.26 10.90 -35.89
C SER A 164 -0.21 11.34 -35.79
N SER A 165 -0.54 12.50 -36.36
CA SER A 165 -1.91 12.92 -36.58
C SER A 165 -2.43 12.31 -37.88
N SER A 166 -3.37 11.38 -37.77
CA SER A 166 -4.29 11.03 -38.86
C SER A 166 -5.58 11.84 -38.67
N PRO A 167 -6.14 12.49 -39.71
CA PRO A 167 -7.28 13.37 -39.55
C PRO A 167 -8.58 12.59 -39.77
N GLU A 168 -9.43 12.45 -38.75
CA GLU A 168 -10.87 12.28 -38.97
C GLU A 168 -11.71 12.69 -37.74
N VAL A 169 -12.39 13.84 -37.91
CA VAL A 169 -13.76 14.16 -37.51
C VAL A 169 -14.13 14.05 -36.01
N GLY A 170 -14.09 15.21 -35.34
CA GLY A 170 -15.21 15.73 -34.57
C GLY A 170 -15.46 15.14 -33.18
N ALA A 171 -14.76 15.64 -32.16
CA ALA A 171 -15.29 16.00 -30.84
C ALA A 171 -14.14 16.48 -29.95
N ASP A 172 -14.15 17.75 -29.53
CA ASP A 172 -13.31 18.19 -28.43
C ASP A 172 -13.83 17.57 -27.12
N PRO A 173 -12.93 17.22 -26.19
CA PRO A 173 -13.09 17.80 -24.87
C PRO A 173 -11.90 18.67 -24.49
N ILE A 174 -12.27 19.90 -24.16
CA ILE A 174 -11.54 20.93 -23.46
C ILE A 174 -10.84 20.36 -22.22
N ILE A 175 -9.55 20.69 -22.05
CA ILE A 175 -8.97 20.84 -20.72
C ILE A 175 -8.50 22.28 -20.59
N ALA A 176 -9.33 23.08 -19.92
CA ALA A 176 -8.98 24.42 -19.49
C ALA A 176 -8.16 24.29 -18.20
N PHE A 177 -6.99 24.92 -18.17
CA PHE A 177 -6.36 25.37 -16.95
C PHE A 177 -6.35 26.89 -17.00
N ASP A 178 -7.40 27.47 -16.42
CA ASP A 178 -7.35 28.84 -15.93
C ASP A 178 -6.62 28.79 -14.59
N GLU A 179 -5.37 29.23 -14.60
CA GLU A 179 -4.71 29.63 -13.36
C GLU A 179 -3.95 30.92 -13.67
N ASN A 180 -4.73 32.01 -13.70
CA ASN A 180 -4.24 33.33 -13.33
C ASN A 180 -3.51 33.24 -11.97
N ASP A 181 -2.18 33.09 -11.99
CA ASP A 181 -1.31 34.02 -11.24
C ASP A 181 0.11 34.00 -11.82
N ASP A 182 0.66 35.20 -11.88
CA ASP A 182 1.78 35.62 -12.71
C ASP A 182 3.11 34.93 -12.38
N ARG A 183 3.72 34.31 -13.40
CA ARG A 183 5.13 34.57 -13.79
C ARG A 183 5.53 33.85 -15.09
N ARG A 184 5.52 34.64 -16.18
CA ARG A 184 6.40 34.58 -17.36
C ARG A 184 6.71 33.20 -17.95
N GLY A 185 5.81 32.75 -18.82
CA GLY A 185 6.13 31.87 -19.95
C GLY A 185 5.86 32.59 -21.27
N THR A 186 6.77 33.44 -21.73
CA THR A 186 6.69 34.04 -23.08
C THR A 186 7.21 33.03 -24.11
N TRP A 187 6.31 32.49 -24.93
CA TRP A 187 6.68 31.78 -26.16
C TRP A 187 5.99 32.48 -27.34
N THR A 188 6.76 33.29 -28.07
CA THR A 188 6.38 33.80 -29.39
C THR A 188 7.00 32.89 -30.44
N SER A 189 6.17 32.17 -31.20
CA SER A 189 6.55 31.45 -32.40
C SER A 189 5.95 32.16 -33.62
N GLY A 190 6.82 32.69 -34.49
CA GLY A 190 6.41 33.27 -35.77
C GLY A 190 7.52 34.12 -36.40
N LYS A 191 8.51 33.48 -37.03
CA LYS A 191 9.26 34.14 -38.11
C LYS A 191 8.55 33.83 -39.42
N GLU A 192 7.87 34.83 -39.96
CA GLU A 192 7.44 34.86 -41.35
C GLU A 192 8.67 35.17 -42.22
N ASN A 193 9.04 34.24 -43.10
CA ASN A 193 10.11 34.42 -44.07
C ASN A 193 9.59 35.20 -45.28
N LYS A 194 10.39 36.21 -45.67
CA LYS A 194 10.21 37.02 -46.86
C LYS A 194 10.16 36.18 -48.13
N HIS A 195 9.22 36.50 -49.01
CA HIS A 195 9.34 36.32 -50.46
C HIS A 195 8.70 37.53 -51.17
N ALA A 196 9.41 38.00 -52.20
CA ALA A 196 9.20 39.17 -53.08
C ALA A 196 9.97 40.43 -52.68
#